data_AF-H3SNJ8-F1
#
_entry.id   AF-H3SNJ8-F1
#
_cell.length_a   1.000
_cell.length_b   1.000
_cell.length_c   1.000
_cell.angle_alpha   90.00
_cell.angle_beta   90.00
_cell.angle_gamma   90.00
#
_symmetry.space_group_name_H-M   'P 1'
#
loop_
_entity.id
_entity.type
_entity.pdbx_description
1 polymer ?
#
loop_
_entity_poly.entity_id
_entity_poly.type
_entity_poly.pdbx_seq_one_letter_code
_entity_poly.pdbx_strand_id
1 'polypeptide(L)'
;MAQMLAFLLGIGLLFVTGADGLLHWLRTGDPLRMLMVGLVGGGAAGMVKLLAYVRGIYHLQLGLPLDTEQVKYKVTNWPVYHVRSPHFSMEGDSRRSLVMLDREWYISIRLLTSYVSSRDYRYTFRFPGRDDIVLSSSAQYLPGISMFDLDDTAFVRLSALDYALRFEENVAYIVEPASKPA
;
A
#
# COMPACT_ATOMS: atom_id res chain seq x y z
N MET A 1 17.87 -20.10 19.66
CA MET A 1 19.11 -19.30 19.60
C MET A 1 20.23 -19.98 18.81
N ALA A 2 20.58 -21.25 19.09
CA ALA A 2 21.67 -21.96 18.40
C ALA A 2 21.52 -22.07 16.87
N GLN A 3 20.30 -22.29 16.36
CA GLN A 3 20.04 -22.36 14.91
C GLN A 3 20.26 -21.03 14.17
N MET A 4 19.94 -19.91 14.82
CA MET A 4 20.13 -18.57 14.24
C MET A 4 21.61 -18.21 14.17
N LEU A 5 22.39 -18.62 15.18
CA LEU A 5 23.85 -18.41 15.21
C LEU A 5 24.55 -19.26 14.14
N ALA A 6 24.15 -20.53 13.98
CA ALA A 6 24.69 -21.41 12.93
C ALA A 6 24.39 -20.88 11.52
N PHE A 7 23.21 -20.29 11.33
CA PHE A 7 22.81 -19.70 10.06
C PHE A 7 23.63 -18.44 9.71
N LEU A 8 23.83 -17.55 10.69
CA LEU A 8 24.66 -16.35 10.52
C LEU A 8 26.14 -16.70 10.28
N LEU A 9 26.67 -17.72 10.97
CA LEU A 9 28.01 -18.25 10.72
C LEU A 9 28.14 -18.85 9.32
N GLY A 10 27.13 -19.58 8.84
CA GLY A 10 27.10 -20.13 7.49
C GLY A 10 27.14 -19.05 6.40
N ILE A 11 26.38 -17.98 6.58
CA ILE A 11 26.38 -16.81 5.66
C ILE A 11 27.73 -16.09 5.70
N GLY A 12 28.29 -15.87 6.89
CA GLY A 12 29.61 -15.25 7.04
C GLY A 12 30.71 -16.05 6.34
N LEU A 13 30.69 -17.38 6.48
CA LEU A 13 31.67 -18.27 5.84
C LEU A 13 31.54 -18.26 4.30
N LEU A 14 30.31 -18.24 3.77
CA LEU A 14 30.02 -18.11 2.34
C LEU A 14 30.51 -16.77 1.77
N PHE A 15 30.39 -15.68 2.53
CA PHE A 15 30.85 -14.37 2.09
C PHE A 15 32.39 -14.27 2.05
N VAL A 16 33.06 -14.81 3.07
CA VAL A 16 34.53 -14.83 3.15
C VAL A 16 35.13 -15.70 2.02
N THR A 17 34.57 -16.90 1.80
CA THR A 17 35.02 -17.80 0.72
C THR A 17 34.72 -17.24 -0.68
N GLY A 18 33.59 -16.54 -0.86
CA GLY A 18 33.27 -15.85 -2.11
C GLY A 18 34.20 -14.67 -2.41
N ALA A 19 34.53 -13.87 -1.38
CA ALA A 19 35.44 -12.73 -1.52
C ALA A 19 36.88 -13.17 -1.81
N ASP A 20 37.37 -14.21 -1.12
CA ASP A 20 38.70 -14.79 -1.37
C ASP A 20 38.78 -15.44 -2.77
N GLY A 21 37.72 -16.15 -3.19
CA GLY A 21 37.61 -16.71 -4.54
C GLY A 21 37.66 -15.65 -5.65
N LEU A 22 37.04 -14.48 -5.44
CA LEU A 22 37.04 -13.36 -6.37
C LEU A 22 38.43 -12.69 -6.45
N LEU A 23 39.08 -12.44 -5.32
CA LEU A 23 40.42 -11.86 -5.23
C LEU A 23 41.48 -12.77 -5.86
N HIS A 24 41.37 -14.08 -5.65
CA HIS A 24 42.29 -15.04 -6.22
C HIS A 24 42.08 -15.22 -7.73
N TRP A 25 40.82 -15.17 -8.21
CA TRP A 25 40.51 -15.19 -9.64
C TRP A 25 41.08 -13.97 -10.38
N LEU A 26 40.94 -12.77 -9.81
CA LEU A 26 41.56 -11.54 -10.35
C LEU A 26 43.09 -11.68 -10.50
N ARG A 27 43.71 -12.58 -9.73
CA ARG A 27 45.16 -12.81 -9.72
C ARG A 27 45.60 -13.96 -10.65
N THR A 28 44.81 -15.01 -10.82
CA THR A 28 45.23 -16.23 -11.54
C THR A 28 44.42 -16.54 -12.80
N GLY A 29 43.29 -15.88 -13.05
CA GLY A 29 42.51 -16.03 -14.29
C GLY A 29 41.86 -17.40 -14.49
N ASP A 30 41.76 -18.22 -13.44
CA ASP A 30 41.31 -19.62 -13.55
C ASP A 30 39.77 -19.73 -13.70
N PRO A 31 39.25 -20.20 -14.85
CA PRO A 31 37.83 -20.20 -15.17
C PRO A 31 36.97 -21.14 -14.29
N LEU A 32 37.57 -22.19 -13.71
CA LEU A 32 36.84 -23.18 -12.91
C LEU A 32 36.40 -22.58 -11.55
N ARG A 33 37.18 -21.63 -11.03
CA ARG A 33 36.85 -20.89 -9.80
C ARG A 33 35.86 -19.76 -10.02
N MET A 34 35.82 -19.19 -11.24
CA MET A 34 34.80 -18.21 -11.64
C MET A 34 33.39 -18.82 -11.60
N LEU A 35 33.27 -20.10 -11.96
CA LEU A 35 32.01 -20.84 -11.90
C LEU A 35 31.55 -21.06 -10.45
N MET A 36 32.48 -21.33 -9.52
CA MET A 36 32.18 -21.42 -8.08
C MET A 36 31.75 -20.07 -7.47
N VAL A 37 32.43 -18.97 -7.80
CA VAL A 37 32.04 -17.61 -7.37
C VAL A 37 30.69 -17.21 -7.96
N GLY A 38 30.42 -17.54 -9.21
CA GLY A 38 29.13 -17.31 -9.86
C GLY A 38 27.99 -18.12 -9.25
N LEU A 39 28.26 -19.36 -8.81
CA LEU A 39 27.26 -20.24 -8.19
C LEU A 39 26.92 -19.78 -6.76
N VAL A 40 27.92 -19.34 -5.99
CA VAL A 40 27.74 -18.77 -4.64
C VAL A 40 27.10 -17.38 -4.68
N GLY A 41 27.56 -16.50 -5.58
CA GLY A 41 27.01 -15.15 -5.76
C GLY A 41 25.62 -15.13 -6.38
N GLY A 42 25.37 -16.00 -7.38
CA GLY A 42 24.06 -16.19 -8.01
C GLY A 42 23.03 -16.81 -7.08
N GLY A 43 23.47 -17.74 -6.22
CA GLY A 43 22.64 -18.32 -5.16
C GLY A 43 22.13 -17.26 -4.17
N ALA A 44 23.00 -16.33 -3.74
CA ALA A 44 22.61 -15.25 -2.83
C ALA A 44 21.59 -14.28 -3.46
N ALA A 45 21.78 -13.88 -4.72
CA ALA A 45 20.83 -13.03 -5.44
C ALA A 45 19.47 -13.73 -5.68
N GLY A 46 19.51 -15.03 -5.97
CA GLY A 46 18.31 -15.87 -6.08
C GLY A 46 17.57 -15.99 -4.74
N MET A 47 18.29 -16.14 -3.63
CA MET A 47 17.73 -16.25 -2.28
C MET A 47 17.05 -14.94 -1.83
N VAL A 48 17.57 -13.77 -2.23
CA VAL A 48 16.92 -12.46 -1.98
C VAL A 48 15.57 -12.38 -2.70
N LYS A 49 15.49 -12.86 -3.94
CA LYS A 49 14.21 -12.95 -4.67
C LYS A 49 13.28 -13.98 -4.05
N LEU A 50 13.80 -15.13 -3.61
CA LEU A 50 13.00 -16.17 -2.96
C LEU A 50 12.45 -15.69 -1.60
N LEU A 51 13.22 -14.89 -0.84
CA LEU A 51 12.75 -14.18 0.35
C LEU A 51 11.66 -13.14 0.04
N ALA A 52 11.73 -12.45 -1.10
CA ALA A 52 10.67 -11.54 -1.56
C ALA A 52 9.38 -12.31 -1.92
N TYR A 53 9.49 -13.47 -2.57
CA TYR A 53 8.34 -14.34 -2.87
C TYR A 53 7.75 -15.00 -1.62
N VAL A 54 8.59 -15.48 -0.70
CA VAL A 54 8.15 -16.07 0.58
C VAL A 54 7.50 -15.01 1.47
N ARG A 55 7.99 -13.76 1.47
CA ARG A 55 7.26 -12.64 2.10
C ARG A 55 5.89 -12.46 1.46
N GLY A 56 5.78 -12.44 0.14
CA GLY A 56 4.49 -12.30 -0.56
C GLY A 56 3.45 -13.37 -0.17
N ILE A 57 3.88 -14.61 0.05
CA ILE A 57 2.99 -15.72 0.45
C ILE A 57 2.70 -15.72 1.96
N TYR A 58 3.67 -15.37 2.82
CA TYR A 58 3.45 -15.20 4.26
C TYR A 58 2.55 -13.99 4.60
N HIS A 59 2.47 -12.96 3.72
CA HIS A 59 1.59 -11.79 3.94
C HIS A 59 0.11 -12.13 3.79
N LEU A 60 -0.25 -13.07 2.91
CA LEU A 60 -1.64 -13.48 2.65
C LEU A 60 -2.26 -14.34 3.78
N GLN A 61 -1.45 -14.99 4.61
CA GLN A 61 -1.94 -15.84 5.71
C GLN A 61 -1.96 -15.15 7.09
N LEU A 62 -1.32 -13.97 7.23
CA LEU A 62 -1.17 -13.27 8.53
C LEU A 62 -1.97 -11.96 8.67
N GLY A 63 -2.73 -11.54 7.64
CA GLY A 63 -3.51 -10.30 7.71
C GLY A 63 -2.66 -9.04 7.84
N LEU A 64 -1.43 -9.07 7.30
CA LEU A 64 -0.51 -7.94 7.35
C LEU A 64 -0.95 -6.84 6.37
N PRO A 65 -0.76 -5.56 6.74
CA PRO A 65 -1.22 -4.41 5.96
C PRO A 65 -0.67 -4.43 4.53
N LEU A 66 -1.47 -3.97 3.56
CA LEU A 66 -1.04 -3.82 2.17
C LEU A 66 0.20 -2.91 2.11
N ASP A 67 1.21 -3.34 1.35
CA ASP A 67 2.40 -2.53 1.08
C ASP A 67 2.01 -1.27 0.27
N THR A 68 2.67 -0.14 0.51
CA THR A 68 2.33 1.15 -0.12
C THR A 68 2.34 1.06 -1.65
N GLU A 69 3.28 0.31 -2.23
CA GLU A 69 3.34 0.05 -3.66
C GLU A 69 2.13 -0.75 -4.18
N GLN A 70 1.61 -1.68 -3.39
CA GLN A 70 0.41 -2.45 -3.74
C GLN A 70 -0.84 -1.57 -3.70
N VAL A 71 -0.94 -0.68 -2.71
CA VAL A 71 -2.03 0.29 -2.61
C VAL A 71 -1.98 1.24 -3.81
N LYS A 72 -0.81 1.76 -4.14
CA LYS A 72 -0.58 2.60 -5.33
C LYS A 72 -0.97 1.90 -6.63
N TYR A 73 -0.55 0.65 -6.80
CA TYR A 73 -0.93 -0.16 -7.95
C TYR A 73 -2.45 -0.37 -8.02
N LYS A 74 -3.11 -0.67 -6.89
CA LYS A 74 -4.57 -0.83 -6.83
C LYS A 74 -5.31 0.45 -7.19
N VAL A 75 -4.92 1.59 -6.62
CA VAL A 75 -5.53 2.89 -6.90
C VAL A 75 -5.39 3.26 -8.38
N THR A 76 -4.20 3.04 -8.95
CA THR A 76 -3.90 3.40 -10.35
C THR A 76 -4.68 2.56 -11.35
N ASN A 77 -4.87 1.27 -11.06
CA ASN A 77 -5.55 0.31 -11.92
C ASN A 77 -7.03 0.11 -11.58
N TRP A 78 -7.57 0.86 -10.61
CA TRP A 78 -8.97 0.73 -10.23
C TRP A 78 -9.89 1.18 -11.37
N PRO A 79 -11.05 0.53 -11.58
CA PRO A 79 -12.03 0.98 -12.54
C PRO A 79 -12.43 2.44 -12.29
N VAL A 80 -12.51 3.18 -13.39
CA VAL A 80 -12.85 4.60 -13.35
C VAL A 80 -14.37 4.72 -13.23
N TYR A 81 -14.85 5.17 -12.08
CA TYR A 81 -16.25 5.51 -11.85
C TYR A 81 -16.47 7.01 -11.91
N HIS A 82 -17.62 7.42 -12.44
CA HIS A 82 -18.04 8.81 -12.30
C HIS A 82 -18.70 8.97 -10.93
N VAL A 83 -18.06 9.68 -10.01
CA VAL A 83 -18.56 9.87 -8.65
C VAL A 83 -19.49 11.08 -8.62
N ARG A 84 -20.68 10.92 -8.04
CA ARG A 84 -21.67 12.00 -7.84
C ARG A 84 -22.27 11.94 -6.44
N SER A 85 -22.76 13.06 -5.94
CA SER A 85 -23.52 13.12 -4.68
C SER A 85 -24.74 14.03 -4.90
N PRO A 86 -25.93 13.61 -4.45
CA PRO A 86 -27.09 14.50 -4.37
C PRO A 86 -27.02 15.44 -3.16
N HIS A 87 -26.15 15.17 -2.18
CA HIS A 87 -26.09 15.88 -0.90
C HIS A 87 -25.14 17.09 -0.91
N PHE A 88 -24.12 17.07 -1.77
CA PHE A 88 -23.12 18.13 -1.87
C PHE A 88 -22.49 18.14 -3.26
N SER A 89 -21.99 19.29 -3.68
CA SER A 89 -21.30 19.43 -4.96
C SER A 89 -19.94 18.73 -4.90
N MET A 90 -19.45 18.14 -5.98
CA MET A 90 -18.06 17.67 -6.04
C MET A 90 -17.28 18.55 -7.00
N GLU A 91 -16.05 18.88 -6.63
CA GLU A 91 -15.12 19.62 -7.48
C GLU A 91 -14.02 18.68 -7.97
N GLY A 92 -13.41 19.00 -9.12
CA GLY A 92 -12.29 18.24 -9.66
C GLY A 92 -12.69 17.01 -10.48
N ASP A 93 -11.66 16.26 -10.89
CA ASP A 93 -11.83 15.09 -11.75
C ASP A 93 -12.22 13.86 -10.91
N SER A 94 -13.42 13.33 -11.16
CA SER A 94 -13.90 12.08 -10.56
C SER A 94 -13.08 10.84 -10.98
N ARG A 95 -12.25 10.94 -12.02
CA ARG A 95 -11.47 9.81 -12.51
C ARG A 95 -10.44 9.37 -11.49
N ARG A 96 -10.43 8.07 -11.16
CA ARG A 96 -9.51 7.45 -10.17
C ARG A 96 -9.59 8.04 -8.76
N SER A 97 -10.71 8.70 -8.45
CA SER A 97 -10.94 9.29 -7.14
C SER A 97 -11.63 8.33 -6.16
N LEU A 98 -11.88 7.09 -6.58
CA LEU A 98 -12.52 6.06 -5.77
C LEU A 98 -11.73 4.75 -5.86
N VAL A 99 -11.55 4.06 -4.73
CA VAL A 99 -10.92 2.75 -4.65
C VAL A 99 -11.56 1.89 -3.56
N MET A 100 -11.62 0.57 -3.76
CA MET A 100 -11.99 -0.38 -2.70
C MET A 100 -10.73 -1.04 -2.12
N LEU A 101 -10.51 -0.88 -0.82
CA LEU A 101 -9.43 -1.51 -0.06
C LEU A 101 -10.03 -2.25 1.12
N ASP A 102 -9.68 -3.53 1.30
CA ASP A 102 -10.18 -4.40 2.37
C ASP A 102 -11.70 -4.36 2.60
N ARG A 103 -12.46 -4.34 1.49
CA ARG A 103 -13.94 -4.28 1.42
C ARG A 103 -14.54 -2.95 1.90
N GLU A 104 -13.71 -1.93 2.06
CA GLU A 104 -14.13 -0.57 2.39
C GLU A 104 -13.87 0.36 1.21
N TRP A 105 -14.75 1.34 1.05
CA TRP A 105 -14.66 2.33 -0.01
C TRP A 105 -13.96 3.59 0.48
N TYR A 106 -12.93 3.97 -0.26
CA TYR A 106 -12.15 5.18 -0.02
C TYR A 106 -12.31 6.14 -1.19
N ILE A 107 -12.48 7.42 -0.86
CA ILE A 107 -12.59 8.52 -1.81
C ILE A 107 -11.41 9.48 -1.64
N SER A 108 -10.90 10.00 -2.75
CA SER A 108 -9.89 11.05 -2.74
C SER A 108 -10.46 12.35 -2.19
N ILE A 109 -9.73 12.99 -1.28
CA ILE A 109 -10.11 14.32 -0.75
C ILE A 109 -10.13 15.41 -1.83
N ARG A 110 -9.52 15.16 -3.00
CA ARG A 110 -9.54 16.10 -4.14
C ARG A 110 -10.96 16.36 -4.66
N LEU A 111 -11.89 15.43 -4.43
CA LEU A 111 -13.31 15.62 -4.75
C LEU A 111 -14.09 16.46 -3.72
N LEU A 112 -13.50 16.66 -2.55
CA LEU A 112 -14.14 17.23 -1.38
C LEU A 112 -13.50 18.57 -0.95
N THR A 113 -12.74 19.21 -1.84
CA THR A 113 -11.93 20.41 -1.56
C THR A 113 -12.71 21.54 -0.91
N SER A 114 -13.97 21.74 -1.30
CA SER A 114 -14.84 22.79 -0.75
C SER A 114 -15.33 22.49 0.68
N TYR A 115 -15.24 21.24 1.13
CA TYR A 115 -15.76 20.77 2.41
C TYR A 115 -14.67 20.27 3.36
N VAL A 116 -13.41 20.22 2.92
CA VAL A 116 -12.29 19.75 3.74
C VAL A 116 -11.32 20.89 3.99
N SER A 117 -10.90 21.03 5.25
CA SER A 117 -9.77 21.86 5.63
C SER A 117 -8.73 21.01 6.32
N SER A 118 -7.45 21.22 6.00
CA SER A 118 -6.34 20.49 6.62
C SER A 118 -5.48 21.41 7.47
N ARG A 119 -5.01 20.88 8.59
CA ARG A 119 -3.97 21.47 9.42
C ARG A 119 -3.07 20.35 9.91
N ASP A 120 -1.81 20.37 9.47
CA ASP A 120 -0.84 19.29 9.69
C ASP A 120 -1.41 17.94 9.18
N TYR A 121 -1.50 16.92 10.04
CA TYR A 121 -2.06 15.61 9.72
C TYR A 121 -3.55 15.48 10.09
N ARG A 122 -4.24 16.59 10.41
CA ARG A 122 -5.66 16.59 10.76
C ARG A 122 -6.49 17.23 9.67
N TYR A 123 -7.58 16.57 9.32
CA TYR A 123 -8.55 17.00 8.34
C TYR A 123 -9.89 17.21 9.02
N THR A 124 -10.47 18.38 8.82
CA THR A 124 -11.81 18.74 9.31
C THR A 124 -12.74 18.80 8.11
N PHE A 125 -13.73 17.92 8.10
CA PHE A 125 -14.76 17.82 7.09
C PHE A 125 -16.02 18.53 7.57
N ARG A 126 -16.53 19.45 6.75
CA ARG A 126 -17.68 20.31 7.04
C ARG A 126 -18.72 20.19 5.94
N PHE A 127 -19.64 19.25 6.09
CA PHE A 127 -20.73 19.07 5.13
C PHE A 127 -21.96 19.91 5.52
N PRO A 128 -22.75 20.41 4.55
CA PRO A 128 -23.95 21.17 4.84
C PRO A 128 -24.95 20.34 5.69
N GLY A 129 -25.40 20.91 6.81
CA GLY A 129 -26.41 20.27 7.66
C GLY A 129 -25.91 19.10 8.52
N ARG A 130 -24.59 18.94 8.67
CA ARG A 130 -23.97 17.92 9.53
C ARG A 130 -22.94 18.52 10.48
N ASP A 131 -22.63 17.78 11.55
CA ASP A 131 -21.56 18.13 12.46
C ASP A 131 -20.18 18.00 11.80
N ASP A 132 -19.21 18.78 12.27
CA ASP A 132 -17.82 18.73 11.82
C ASP A 132 -17.20 17.36 12.16
N ILE A 133 -16.66 16.67 11.16
CA ILE A 133 -15.96 15.40 11.34
C ILE A 133 -14.45 15.66 11.27
N VAL A 134 -13.73 15.33 12.34
CA VAL A 134 -12.28 15.52 12.42
C VAL A 134 -11.58 14.17 12.34
N LEU A 135 -10.77 13.97 11.29
CA LEU A 135 -10.00 12.75 11.08
C LEU A 135 -8.50 13.07 11.08
N SER A 136 -7.69 12.14 11.57
CA SER A 136 -6.24 12.20 11.42
C SER A 136 -5.83 11.29 10.26
N SER A 137 -5.00 11.81 9.36
CA SER A 137 -4.43 11.01 8.28
C SER A 137 -3.20 10.24 8.78
N SER A 138 -3.02 9.03 8.27
CA SER A 138 -1.81 8.24 8.44
C SER A 138 -0.95 8.35 7.20
N ALA A 139 0.37 8.37 7.39
CA ALA A 139 1.35 8.37 6.31
C ALA A 139 1.32 7.10 5.43
N GLN A 140 0.67 6.03 5.90
CA GLN A 140 0.52 4.78 5.17
C GLN A 140 -0.87 4.17 5.39
N TYR A 141 -1.30 3.36 4.43
CA TYR A 141 -2.53 2.59 4.54
C TYR A 141 -2.40 1.52 5.63
N LEU A 142 -3.44 1.41 6.45
CA LEU A 142 -3.63 0.31 7.39
C LEU A 142 -5.08 -0.20 7.22
N PRO A 143 -5.33 -1.51 7.29
CA PRO A 143 -6.69 -2.04 7.22
C PRO A 143 -7.62 -1.39 8.25
N GLY A 144 -8.78 -0.90 7.81
CA GLY A 144 -9.78 -0.26 8.66
C GLY A 144 -9.47 1.18 9.05
N ILE A 145 -8.43 1.79 8.48
CA ILE A 145 -8.08 3.18 8.78
C ILE A 145 -9.10 4.17 8.21
N SER A 146 -9.42 5.23 8.95
CA SER A 146 -10.36 6.23 8.46
C SER A 146 -9.79 7.09 7.32
N MET A 147 -8.48 7.33 7.31
CA MET A 147 -7.82 8.20 6.35
C MET A 147 -6.33 7.87 6.22
N PHE A 148 -5.80 7.97 5.00
CA PHE A 148 -4.37 7.81 4.74
C PHE A 148 -3.90 8.68 3.57
N ASP A 149 -2.61 9.02 3.59
CA ASP A 149 -1.94 9.74 2.51
C ASP A 149 -1.33 8.75 1.51
N LEU A 150 -1.44 9.07 0.22
CA LEU A 150 -0.85 8.32 -0.88
C LEU A 150 -0.31 9.29 -1.93
N ASP A 151 1.01 9.33 -2.09
CA ASP A 151 1.71 10.31 -2.92
C ASP A 151 1.23 11.74 -2.59
N ASP A 152 0.62 12.45 -3.55
CA ASP A 152 0.17 13.84 -3.45
C ASP A 152 -1.33 13.97 -3.12
N THR A 153 -1.98 12.91 -2.63
CA THR A 153 -3.40 12.94 -2.29
C THR A 153 -3.70 12.13 -1.05
N ALA A 154 -4.70 12.56 -0.29
CA ALA A 154 -5.23 11.75 0.79
C ALA A 154 -6.51 11.03 0.35
N PHE A 155 -6.73 9.87 0.94
CA PHE A 155 -7.91 9.04 0.76
C PHE A 155 -8.62 8.88 2.09
N VAL A 156 -9.92 9.13 2.10
CA VAL A 156 -10.78 9.02 3.28
C VAL A 156 -11.81 7.92 3.08
N ARG A 157 -12.04 7.13 4.11
CA ARG A 157 -13.04 6.07 4.13
C ARG A 157 -14.44 6.68 4.18
N LEU A 158 -15.33 6.30 3.27
CA LEU A 158 -16.67 6.87 3.20
C LEU A 158 -17.51 6.60 4.46
N SER A 159 -17.37 5.42 5.06
CA SER A 159 -18.07 5.10 6.32
C SER A 159 -17.58 5.93 7.51
N ALA A 160 -16.36 6.48 7.46
CA ALA A 160 -15.88 7.42 8.48
C ALA A 160 -16.49 8.82 8.35
N LEU A 161 -17.19 9.09 7.23
CA LEU A 161 -17.91 10.32 6.96
C LEU A 161 -19.44 10.12 7.04
N ASP A 162 -19.90 8.97 7.55
CA ASP A 162 -21.31 8.57 7.55
C ASP A 162 -21.95 8.65 6.15
N TYR A 163 -21.23 8.13 5.15
CA TYR A 163 -21.72 7.95 3.79
C TYR A 163 -21.50 6.51 3.29
N ALA A 164 -22.35 6.11 2.36
CA ALA A 164 -22.27 4.85 1.63
C ALA A 164 -22.20 5.11 0.12
N LEU A 165 -21.88 4.07 -0.65
CA LEU A 165 -21.96 4.11 -2.10
C LEU A 165 -23.12 3.29 -2.62
N ARG A 166 -23.77 3.84 -3.62
CA ARG A 166 -24.71 3.13 -4.49
C ARG A 166 -24.21 3.21 -5.92
N PHE A 167 -24.08 2.06 -6.55
CA PHE A 167 -23.66 1.99 -7.96
C PHE A 167 -24.88 1.87 -8.85
N GLU A 168 -24.97 2.74 -9.85
CA GLU A 168 -25.94 2.65 -10.93
C GLU A 168 -25.18 2.75 -12.26
N GLU A 169 -25.18 1.65 -13.00
CA GLU A 169 -24.40 1.49 -14.25
C GLU A 169 -22.90 1.80 -14.04
N ASN A 170 -22.45 2.97 -14.50
CA ASN A 170 -21.06 3.45 -14.42
C ASN A 170 -20.88 4.64 -13.45
N VAL A 171 -21.91 4.97 -12.67
CA VAL A 171 -21.92 6.09 -11.74
C VAL A 171 -21.93 5.57 -10.31
N ALA A 172 -21.02 6.11 -9.49
CA ALA A 172 -20.96 5.84 -8.06
C ALA A 172 -21.59 7.03 -7.32
N TYR A 173 -22.78 6.82 -6.78
CA TYR A 173 -23.49 7.82 -5.98
C TYR A 173 -23.09 7.71 -4.51
N ILE A 174 -22.58 8.80 -3.94
CA ILE A 174 -22.42 8.94 -2.50
C ILE A 174 -23.79 9.26 -1.91
N VAL A 175 -24.27 8.38 -1.04
CA VAL A 175 -25.60 8.48 -0.41
C VAL A 175 -25.45 8.33 1.10
N GLU A 176 -26.44 8.81 1.85
CA GLU A 176 -26.49 8.50 3.28
C GLU A 176 -26.65 6.98 3.47
N PRO A 177 -26.03 6.39 4.50
CA PRO A 177 -26.24 4.99 4.81
C PRO A 177 -27.74 4.76 5.02
N ALA A 178 -28.30 3.73 4.37
CA ALA A 178 -29.68 3.32 4.62
C ALA A 178 -29.83 3.13 6.13
N SER A 179 -30.71 3.93 6.74
CA SER A 179 -30.93 3.90 8.18
C SER A 179 -31.14 2.46 8.62
N LYS A 180 -30.35 2.01 9.59
CA LYS A 180 -30.61 0.74 10.25
C LYS A 180 -32.04 0.85 10.78
N PRO A 181 -32.96 -0.07 10.46
CA PRO A 181 -34.30 -0.02 11.04
C PRO A 181 -34.13 0.02 12.57
N ALA A 182 -34.85 0.97 13.18
CA ALA A 182 -34.86 1.21 14.62
C ALA A 182 -35.27 -0.05 15.40
#